data_AF-A0A9X8YNL9-F1
#
_entry.id   AF-A0A9X8YNL9-F1
#
_cell.length_a   1.000
_cell.length_b   1.000
_cell.length_c   1.000
_cell.angle_alpha   90.00
_cell.angle_beta   90.00
_cell.angle_gamma   90.00
#
_symmetry.space_group_name_H-M   'P 1'
#
loop_
_entity.id
_entity.type
_entity.pdbx_description
1 polymer ?
#
loop_
_entity_poly.entity_id
_entity_poly.type
_entity_poly.pdbx_seq_one_letter_code
_entity_poly.pdbx_strand_id
1 'polypeptide(L)' 'MADPFFSLVPSRAERGRVIADLTFFYRWGPAEAGSLSWPQLLWWHKQAVRINKIRNGDGE' A
#
# COMPACT_ATOMS: atom_id res chain seq x y z
N MET A 1 24.07 -0.19 0.64
CA MET A 1 22.91 0.67 0.32
C MET A 1 21.74 0.17 1.15
N ALA A 2 21.37 0.87 2.23
CA ALA A 2 20.09 0.62 2.86
C ALA A 2 19.02 1.21 1.93
N ASP A 3 18.02 0.41 1.57
CA ASP A 3 16.91 0.89 0.76
C ASP A 3 16.18 2.00 1.55
N PRO A 4 16.06 3.24 1.05
CA PRO A 4 15.31 4.29 1.73
C PRO A 4 13.84 3.88 1.98
N PHE A 5 13.40 2.81 1.33
CA PHE A 5 12.12 2.12 1.54
C PHE A 5 11.98 1.43 2.93
N PHE A 6 13.08 0.93 3.53
CA PHE A 6 13.06 0.22 4.83
C PHE A 6 13.56 1.05 6.00
N SER A 7 14.14 2.22 5.74
CA SER A 7 14.64 3.12 6.77
C SER A 7 13.73 4.34 6.90
N LEU A 8 12.79 4.25 7.84
CA LEU A 8 12.12 5.32 8.61
C LEU A 8 10.77 4.74 9.06
N VAL A 9 10.49 4.79 10.35
CA VAL A 9 9.14 4.53 10.84
C VAL A 9 8.24 5.57 10.15
N PRO A 10 7.26 5.16 9.33
CA PRO A 10 6.41 6.12 8.62
C PRO A 10 5.66 6.97 9.63
N SER A 11 5.35 8.21 9.25
CA SER A 11 4.47 9.02 10.09
C SER A 11 3.12 8.32 10.27
N ARG A 12 2.46 8.50 11.42
CA ARG A 12 1.12 7.96 11.66
C ARG A 12 0.12 8.40 10.58
N ALA A 13 0.32 9.60 10.02
CA ALA A 13 -0.47 10.14 8.93
C ALA A 13 -0.25 9.37 7.61
N GLU A 14 1.00 9.07 7.26
CA GLU A 14 1.35 8.30 6.06
C GLU A 14 0.78 6.89 6.12
N ARG A 15 0.93 6.21 7.27
CA ARG A 15 0.32 4.89 7.48
C ARG A 15 -1.20 4.93 7.31
N GLY A 16 -1.86 5.97 7.83
CA GLY A 16 -3.30 6.17 7.68
C GLY A 16 -3.73 6.34 6.24
N ARG A 17 -2.96 7.08 5.43
CA ARG A 17 -3.23 7.24 3.99
C ARG A 17 -3.13 5.92 3.24
N VAL A 18 -2.04 5.16 3.43
CA VAL A 18 -1.87 3.85 2.77
C VAL A 18 -3.01 2.88 3.14
N ILE A 19 -3.43 2.86 4.41
CA ILE A 19 -4.58 2.06 4.84
C ILE A 19 -5.87 2.50 4.12
N ALA A 20 -6.13 3.80 4.03
CA ALA A 20 -7.29 4.34 3.32
C ALA A 20 -7.27 3.98 1.82
N ASP A 21 -6.12 4.12 1.17
CA ASP A 21 -5.95 3.80 -0.24
C ASP A 21 -6.18 2.30 -0.52
N LEU A 22 -5.64 1.44 0.34
CA LEU A 22 -5.81 -0.02 0.21
C LEU A 22 -7.23 -0.48 0.50
N THR A 23 -7.87 0.07 1.54
CA THR A 23 -9.28 -0.24 1.85
C THR A 23 -10.19 0.18 0.72
N PHE A 24 -9.95 1.34 0.11
CA PHE A 24 -10.69 1.79 -1.07
C PHE A 24 -10.44 0.88 -2.29
N PHE A 25 -9.17 0.60 -2.62
CA PHE A 25 -8.81 -0.14 -3.84
C PHE A 25 -9.27 -1.61 -3.79
N TYR A 26 -9.02 -2.30 -2.68
CA TYR A 26 -9.33 -3.72 -2.50
C TYR A 26 -10.73 -3.97 -1.90
N ARG A 27 -11.48 -2.92 -1.56
CA ARG A 27 -12.76 -2.99 -0.84
C ARG A 27 -12.65 -3.73 0.50
N TRP A 28 -11.51 -3.59 1.17
CA TRP A 28 -11.29 -4.14 2.49
C TRP A 28 -11.95 -3.29 3.57
N GLY A 29 -12.33 -3.94 4.67
CA GLY A 29 -12.68 -3.28 5.90
C GLY A 29 -11.45 -2.63 6.58
N PRO A 30 -11.68 -1.64 7.45
CA PRO A 30 -10.60 -0.94 8.15
C PRO A 30 -9.76 -1.86 9.05
N ALA A 31 -10.35 -2.95 9.56
CA ALA A 31 -9.65 -3.94 10.36
C ALA A 31 -8.66 -4.78 9.54
N GLU A 32 -9.03 -5.16 8.31
CA GLU A 32 -8.19 -5.98 7.42
C GLU A 32 -6.89 -5.25 7.10
N ALA A 33 -6.97 -4.01 6.60
CA ALA A 33 -5.79 -3.19 6.33
C ALA A 33 -5.06 -2.75 7.62
N GLY A 34 -5.80 -2.41 8.68
CA GLY A 34 -5.24 -1.95 9.96
C GLY A 34 -4.38 -3.00 10.66
N SER A 35 -4.71 -4.28 10.47
CA SER A 35 -3.98 -5.42 11.06
C SER A 35 -2.61 -5.69 10.41
N LEU A 36 -2.35 -5.12 9.23
CA LEU A 36 -1.11 -5.37 8.49
C LEU A 36 0.07 -4.60 9.08
N SER A 37 1.25 -5.22 9.06
CA SER A 37 2.51 -4.55 9.33
C SER A 37 2.85 -3.55 8.22
N TRP A 38 3.74 -2.60 8.50
CA TRP A 38 4.14 -1.60 7.51
C TRP A 38 4.73 -2.21 6.22
N PRO A 39 5.63 -3.22 6.28
CA PRO A 39 6.10 -3.90 5.07
C PRO A 39 4.98 -4.56 4.25
N GLN A 40 3.97 -5.12 4.92
CA GLN A 40 2.82 -5.73 4.24
C GLN A 40 1.94 -4.67 3.56
N LEU A 41 1.66 -3.55 4.22
CA LEU A 41 0.92 -2.42 3.64
C LEU A 41 1.61 -1.92 2.36
N LEU A 42 2.93 -1.73 2.42
CA LEU A 42 3.71 -1.29 1.26
C LEU A 42 3.71 -2.32 0.12
N TRP A 43 3.78 -3.61 0.43
CA TRP A 43 3.70 -4.66 -0.58
C TRP A 43 2.35 -4.64 -1.30
N TRP A 44 1.25 -4.55 -0.54
CA TRP A 44 -0.10 -4.45 -1.11
C TRP A 44 -0.30 -3.18 -1.92
N HIS A 45 0.29 -2.05 -1.48
CA HIS A 45 0.23 -0.80 -2.23
C HIS A 45 0.94 -0.94 -3.59
N LYS A 46 2.10 -1.61 -3.64
CA LYS A 46 2.78 -1.93 -4.90
C LYS A 46 1.92 -2.82 -5.81
N GLN A 47 1.22 -3.81 -5.24
CA GLN A 47 0.29 -4.64 -6.03
C GLN A 47 -0.88 -3.83 -6.57
N ALA A 48 -1.44 -2.91 -5.78
CA ALA A 48 -2.53 -2.03 -6.24
C ALA A 48 -2.09 -1.18 -7.44
N VAL A 49 -0.90 -0.57 -7.37
CA VAL A 49 -0.31 0.19 -8.49
C VAL A 49 -0.13 -0.70 -9.72
N ARG A 50 0.43 -1.92 -9.56
CA ARG A 50 0.62 -2.87 -10.65
C ARG A 50 -0.70 -3.26 -11.32
N ILE A 51 -1.71 -3.60 -10.53
CA ILE A 51 -3.05 -3.96 -11.03
C ILE A 51 -3.70 -2.77 -11.74
N ASN A 52 -3.58 -1.56 -11.18
CA ASN A 52 -4.15 -0.37 -11.79
C ASN A 52 -3.54 -0.07 -13.17
N LYS A 53 -2.23 -0.22 -13.32
CA LYS A 53 -1.55 -0.12 -14.63
C LYS A 53 -2.08 -1.14 -15.64
N ILE A 54 -2.22 -2.41 -15.22
CA ILE A 54 -2.79 -3.47 -16.06
C ILE A 54 -4.23 -3.11 -16.48
N ARG A 55 -5.06 -2.58 -15.56
CA ARG A 55 -6.44 -2.19 -15.84
C ARG A 55 -6.56 -1.01 -16.82
N ASN A 56 -5.60 -0.10 -16.81
CA ASN A 56 -5.60 1.07 -17.69
C ASN A 56 -4.97 0.81 -19.06
N GLY A 57 -4.48 -0.41 -19.32
CA GLY A 57 -3.84 -0.74 -20.59
C GLY A 57 -2.39 -0.27 -20.71
N ASP A 58 -1.79 0.23 -19.63
CA ASP A 58 -0.37 0.60 -19.55
C ASP A 58 0.54 -0.62 -19.32
N GLY A 59 0.09 -1.80 -19.75
CA GLY A 59 0.78 -3.07 -19.58
C GLY A 59 1.69 -3.39 -20.75
N GLU A 60 2.87 -2.74 -20.79
CA GLU A 60 4.06 -3.22 -21.51
C GLU A 60 5.12 -3.70 -20.50
#